data_AF-A0A6A3H0C6-F1
#
_entry.id   AF-A0A6A3H0C6-F1
#
_cell.length_a   1.000
_cell.length_b   1.000
_cell.length_c   1.000
_cell.angle_alpha   90.00
_cell.angle_beta   90.00
_cell.angle_gamma   90.00
#
_symmetry.space_group_name_H-M   'P 1'
#
loop_
_entity.id
_entity.type
_entity.pdbx_description
1 polymer ?
#
loop_
_entity_poly.entity_id
_entity_poly.type
_entity_poly.pdbx_seq_one_letter_code
_entity_poly.pdbx_strand_id
1 'polypeptide(L)'
;MVNLYCGIADVAGSPFPVGIDEGLSVGHLKEAIKDKNSATITCDAKDLKLFLAKKDGRWLTEADVMKGVSTIGLEELGAGAPLNLVGLSEKQVKALTSDKT
;
A
#
# COMPACT_ATOMS: atom_id res chain seq x y z
N MET A 1 -1.17 14.64 -4.95
CA MET A 1 -0.59 14.04 -3.72
C MET A 1 -1.65 13.16 -3.11
N VAL A 2 -1.31 11.91 -2.81
CA VAL A 2 -2.24 10.88 -2.32
C VAL A 2 -1.83 10.40 -0.94
N ASN A 3 -2.81 10.01 -0.14
CA ASN A 3 -2.58 9.34 1.14
C ASN A 3 -2.98 7.87 0.98
N LEU A 4 -1.97 6.99 0.98
CA LEU A 4 -2.16 5.55 0.95
C LEU A 4 -2.15 5.00 2.38
N TYR A 5 -3.03 4.06 2.68
CA TYR A 5 -3.02 3.33 3.95
C TYR A 5 -2.38 1.96 3.74
N CYS A 6 -1.24 1.74 4.38
CA CYS A 6 -0.42 0.54 4.21
C CYS A 6 -0.53 -0.36 5.45
N GLY A 7 -0.52 -1.67 5.24
CA GLY A 7 -0.42 -2.67 6.30
C GLY A 7 0.83 -3.52 6.14
N ILE A 8 1.31 -4.12 7.24
CA ILE A 8 2.40 -5.10 7.19
C ILE A 8 1.77 -6.48 6.98
N ALA A 9 2.22 -7.20 5.95
CA ALA A 9 1.70 -8.53 5.63
C ALA A 9 1.96 -9.52 6.78
N ASP A 10 1.05 -10.48 6.94
CA ASP A 10 1.07 -11.54 7.96
C ASP A 10 1.17 -11.06 9.43
N VAL A 11 1.05 -9.76 9.67
CA VAL A 11 1.06 -9.14 11.00
C VAL A 11 -0.29 -8.46 11.23
N ALA A 12 -0.98 -8.84 12.30
CA ALA A 12 -2.18 -8.14 12.75
C ALA A 12 -1.80 -6.75 13.27
N GLY A 13 -2.44 -5.71 12.75
CA GLY A 13 -2.16 -4.34 13.18
C GLY A 13 -2.93 -3.30 12.38
N SER A 14 -2.99 -2.09 12.93
CA SER A 14 -3.63 -0.97 12.24
C SER A 14 -2.83 -0.55 11.00
N PRO A 15 -3.49 -0.25 9.88
CA PRO A 15 -2.81 0.34 8.75
C PRO A 15 -2.28 1.74 9.10
N PHE A 16 -1.21 2.15 8.45
CA PHE A 16 -0.57 3.45 8.66
C PHE A 16 -0.60 4.31 7.39
N PRO A 17 -0.79 5.64 7.51
CA PRO A 17 -0.85 6.52 6.35
C PRO A 17 0.55 6.83 5.81
N VAL A 18 0.67 6.85 4.49
CA VAL A 18 1.85 7.25 3.72
C VAL A 18 1.41 8.27 2.68
N GLY A 19 1.92 9.50 2.79
CA GLY A 19 1.68 10.55 1.81
C GLY A 19 2.72 10.48 0.71
N ILE A 20 2.29 10.50 -0.56
CA ILE A 20 3.20 10.44 -1.72
C ILE A 20 2.60 11.14 -2.94
N ASP A 21 3.44 11.56 -3.88
CA ASP A 21 3.00 12.02 -5.19
C ASP A 21 2.67 10.82 -6.10
N GLU A 22 1.47 10.82 -6.70
CA GLU A 22 1.00 9.71 -7.56
C GLU A 22 1.75 9.59 -8.90
N GLY A 23 2.51 10.61 -9.29
CA GLY A 23 3.41 10.58 -10.45
C GLY A 23 4.74 9.87 -10.17
N LEU A 24 5.05 9.56 -8.91
CA LEU A 24 6.26 8.83 -8.54
C LEU A 24 6.09 7.31 -8.76
N SER A 25 7.20 6.60 -8.64
CA SER A 25 7.25 5.15 -8.80
C SER A 25 7.00 4.40 -7.49
N VAL A 26 6.71 3.11 -7.59
CA VAL A 26 6.64 2.18 -6.45
C VAL A 26 7.97 2.16 -5.66
N GLY A 27 9.12 2.39 -6.29
CA GLY A 27 10.40 2.54 -5.59
C GLY A 27 10.41 3.70 -4.59
N HIS A 28 9.89 4.86 -4.99
CA HIS A 28 9.72 6.00 -4.07
C HIS A 28 8.72 5.69 -2.95
N LEU A 29 7.68 4.89 -3.24
CA LEU A 29 6.75 4.43 -2.22
C LEU A 29 7.43 3.52 -1.19
N LYS A 30 8.33 2.63 -1.61
CA LYS A 30 9.12 1.79 -0.70
C LYS A 30 9.99 2.64 0.25
N GLU A 31 10.61 3.70 -0.27
CA GLU A 31 11.38 4.65 0.55
C GLU A 31 10.48 5.35 1.58
N ALA A 32 9.36 5.91 1.14
CA ALA A 32 8.41 6.61 2.02
C ALA A 32 7.84 5.69 3.12
N ILE A 33 7.56 4.41 2.81
CA ILE A 33 7.11 3.41 3.78
C ILE A 33 8.20 3.13 4.82
N LYS A 34 9.45 2.92 4.37
CA LYS A 34 10.58 2.66 5.26
C LYS A 34 10.81 3.85 6.19
N ASP A 35 10.82 5.08 5.67
CA ASP A 35 11.03 6.28 6.47
C ASP A 35 9.95 6.47 7.54
N LYS A 36 8.70 6.11 7.21
CA LYS A 36 7.57 6.20 8.14
C LYS A 36 7.67 5.20 9.30
N ASN A 37 8.21 4.01 9.06
CA ASN A 37 8.24 2.90 10.02
C ASN A 37 9.63 2.26 10.16
N SER A 38 10.68 3.08 10.22
CA SER A 38 12.07 2.62 10.21
C SER A 38 12.46 1.73 11.40
N ALA A 39 11.76 1.87 12.53
CA ALA A 39 11.94 0.99 13.69
C ALA A 39 11.40 -0.43 13.47
N THR A 40 10.37 -0.58 12.63
CA THR A 40 9.74 -1.88 12.31
C THR A 40 10.33 -2.47 11.03
N ILE A 41 10.62 -1.62 10.05
CA ILE A 41 11.14 -1.99 8.73
C ILE A 41 12.65 -1.73 8.71
N THR A 42 13.42 -2.79 8.97
CA THR A 42 14.87 -2.69 9.17
C THR A 42 15.70 -2.97 7.91
N CYS A 43 15.10 -3.57 6.86
CA CYS A 43 15.78 -3.84 5.59
C CYS A 43 15.94 -2.58 4.72
N ASP A 44 16.67 -2.68 3.61
CA ASP A 44 16.72 -1.59 2.63
C ASP A 44 15.37 -1.43 1.94
N ALA A 45 15.04 -0.18 1.56
CA ALA A 45 13.78 0.11 0.88
C ALA A 45 13.64 -0.71 -0.41
N LYS A 46 14.73 -0.90 -1.16
CA LYS A 46 14.74 -1.73 -2.39
C LYS A 46 14.31 -3.18 -2.15
N ASP A 47 14.54 -3.72 -0.95
CA ASP A 47 14.27 -5.11 -0.57
C ASP A 47 12.82 -5.31 -0.10
N LEU A 48 12.09 -4.22 0.15
CA LEU A 48 10.65 -4.30 0.45
C LEU A 48 9.88 -4.87 -0.73
N LYS A 49 8.93 -5.75 -0.45
CA LYS A 49 7.91 -6.19 -1.41
C LYS A 49 6.59 -5.54 -1.07
N LEU A 50 5.99 -4.88 -2.05
CA LEU A 50 4.69 -4.24 -1.90
C LEU A 50 3.68 -5.02 -2.71
N PHE A 51 2.50 -5.22 -2.14
CA PHE A 51 1.41 -5.93 -2.78
C PHE A 51 0.20 -5.03 -2.85
N LEU A 52 -0.53 -5.08 -3.96
CA LEU A 52 -1.81 -4.40 -4.07
C LEU A 52 -2.78 -5.06 -3.11
N ALA A 53 -3.36 -4.29 -2.19
CA ALA A 53 -4.34 -4.77 -1.22
C ALA A 53 -5.71 -4.99 -1.89
N LYS A 54 -5.73 -5.69 -3.02
CA LYS A 54 -6.89 -6.00 -3.83
C LYS A 54 -6.95 -7.50 -4.05
N LYS A 55 -8.01 -8.13 -3.56
CA LYS A 55 -8.25 -9.57 -3.65
C LYS A 55 -9.60 -9.79 -4.30
N ASP A 56 -9.68 -10.69 -5.29
CA ASP A 56 -10.92 -11.01 -6.00
C ASP A 56 -11.66 -9.75 -6.54
N GLY A 57 -10.90 -8.78 -7.05
CA GLY A 57 -11.44 -7.54 -7.60
C GLY A 57 -11.88 -6.48 -6.58
N ARG A 58 -11.88 -6.79 -5.28
CA ARG A 58 -12.21 -5.84 -4.20
C ARG A 58 -10.98 -5.40 -3.42
N TRP A 59 -10.98 -4.16 -2.96
CA TRP A 59 -9.97 -3.68 -2.03
C TRP A 59 -10.21 -4.28 -0.63
N LEU A 60 -9.12 -4.56 0.06
CA LEU A 60 -9.15 -4.94 1.46
C LEU A 60 -9.53 -3.73 2.31
N THR A 61 -10.36 -3.96 3.30
CA THR A 61 -10.78 -2.95 4.26
C THR A 61 -9.76 -2.83 5.40
N GLU A 62 -9.81 -1.74 6.16
CA GLU A 62 -9.03 -1.61 7.39
C GLU A 62 -9.26 -2.80 8.34
N ALA A 63 -10.51 -3.28 8.45
CA ALA A 63 -10.87 -4.43 9.27
C ALA A 63 -10.26 -5.75 8.75
N ASP A 64 -10.00 -5.87 7.44
CA ASP A 64 -9.28 -7.02 6.88
C ASP A 64 -7.79 -6.94 7.24
N VAL A 65 -7.18 -5.76 7.10
CA VAL A 65 -5.76 -5.51 7.43
C VAL A 65 -5.48 -5.77 8.91
N MET A 66 -6.37 -5.32 9.81
CA MET A 66 -6.23 -5.52 11.25
C MET A 66 -6.17 -7.00 11.69
N LYS A 67 -6.70 -7.92 10.88
CA LYS A 67 -6.68 -9.36 11.16
C LYS A 67 -5.37 -10.04 10.73
N GLY A 68 -4.48 -9.31 10.06
CA GLY A 68 -3.33 -9.87 9.37
C GLY A 68 -3.74 -10.40 7.99
N VAL A 69 -3.00 -10.01 6.97
CA VAL A 69 -3.29 -10.34 5.56
C VAL A 69 -2.11 -11.10 4.96
N SER A 70 -2.39 -12.30 4.46
CA SER A 70 -1.41 -13.05 3.65
C SER A 70 -1.29 -12.44 2.26
N THR A 71 -0.08 -12.49 1.69
CA THR A 71 0.22 -12.02 0.33
C THR A 71 -0.27 -12.98 -0.76
N ILE A 72 -0.72 -14.19 -0.39
CA ILE A 72 -1.20 -15.18 -1.35
C ILE A 72 -2.41 -14.65 -2.12
N GLY A 73 -2.27 -14.58 -3.44
CA GLY A 73 -3.31 -14.09 -4.35
C GLY A 73 -3.36 -12.56 -4.48
N LEU A 74 -2.39 -11.84 -3.91
CA LEU A 74 -2.21 -10.41 -4.15
C LEU A 74 -1.17 -10.17 -5.25
N GLU A 75 -1.34 -9.07 -5.99
CA GLU A 75 -0.42 -8.65 -7.04
C GLU A 75 0.80 -7.95 -6.44
N GLU A 76 2.01 -8.46 -6.71
CA GLU A 76 3.27 -7.80 -6.32
C GLU A 76 3.54 -6.61 -7.25
N LEU A 77 3.89 -5.46 -6.66
CA LEU A 77 4.16 -4.22 -7.39
C LEU A 77 5.64 -4.10 -7.75
N GLY A 78 5.91 -3.92 -9.05
CA GLY A 78 7.26 -3.68 -9.56
C GLY A 78 7.78 -2.28 -9.21
N ALA A 79 9.03 -2.17 -8.72
CA ALA A 79 9.60 -0.91 -8.23
C ALA A 79 9.65 0.23 -9.27
N GLY A 80 9.75 -0.09 -10.57
CA GLY A 80 9.76 0.90 -11.65
C GLY A 80 8.38 1.41 -12.05
N ALA A 81 7.29 0.80 -11.58
CA ALA A 81 5.96 1.15 -12.03
C ALA A 81 5.52 2.49 -11.44
N PRO A 82 4.97 3.43 -12.24
CA PRO A 82 4.33 4.63 -11.74
C PRO A 82 3.07 4.31 -10.92
N LEU A 83 2.86 4.99 -9.80
CA LEU A 83 1.73 4.72 -8.88
C LEU A 83 0.37 4.89 -9.56
N ASN A 84 0.23 5.92 -10.41
CA ASN A 84 -0.97 6.17 -11.18
C ASN A 84 -1.31 5.08 -12.22
N LEU A 85 -0.35 4.23 -12.61
CA LEU A 85 -0.58 3.12 -13.54
C LEU A 85 -0.91 1.81 -12.84
N VAL A 86 -0.60 1.67 -11.55
CA VAL A 86 -0.81 0.43 -10.76
C VAL A 86 -2.00 0.51 -9.82
N GLY A 87 -2.95 1.42 -10.08
CA GLY A 87 -4.16 1.50 -9.26
C GLY A 87 -4.03 2.34 -7.99
N LEU A 88 -2.93 3.08 -7.81
CA LEU A 88 -2.63 3.85 -6.60
C LEU A 88 -2.75 5.38 -6.82
N SER A 89 -3.49 5.82 -7.84
CA SER A 89 -3.84 7.24 -8.00
C SER A 89 -4.94 7.69 -7.04
N GLU A 90 -5.02 8.99 -6.81
CA GLU A 90 -6.01 9.65 -5.97
C GLU A 90 -7.43 9.27 -6.39
N LYS A 91 -7.69 9.25 -7.70
CA LYS A 91 -9.00 8.92 -8.26
C LYS A 91 -9.38 7.47 -7.97
N GLN A 92 -8.42 6.56 -8.09
CA GLN A 92 -8.65 5.13 -7.91
C GLN A 92 -8.79 4.76 -6.42
N VAL A 93 -8.13 5.49 -5.53
CA VAL A 93 -8.22 5.29 -4.08
C VAL A 93 -9.42 6.03 -3.47
N LYS A 94 -9.71 7.28 -3.88
CA LYS A 94 -10.86 8.06 -3.37
C LYS A 94 -12.21 7.50 -3.76
N ALA A 95 -12.33 6.88 -4.94
CA ALA A 95 -13.57 6.20 -5.34
C ALA A 95 -14.02 5.14 -4.32
N LEU A 96 -13.12 4.68 -3.45
CA LEU A 96 -13.37 3.66 -2.43
C LEU A 96 -13.76 4.25 -1.07
N THR A 97 -13.32 5.48 -0.76
CA THR A 97 -13.64 6.13 0.52
C THR A 97 -15.00 6.83 0.51
N SER A 98 -15.54 7.11 -0.68
CA SER A 98 -16.83 7.80 -0.86
C SER A 98 -18.06 6.88 -0.85
N ASP A 99 -17.89 5.54 -0.83
CA ASP A 99 -19.01 4.57 -0.76
C ASP A 99 -19.56 4.39 0.69
N LYS A 100 -19.11 5.22 1.63
CA LYS A 100 -19.72 5.39 2.95
C LYS A 100 -20.41 6.76 3.01
N THR A 101 -21.59 6.88 2.43
CA THR A 101 -22.58 7.89 2.83
C THR A 101 -23.97 7.26 2.83
#